data_AF-A0AAW6SB87-F1
#
_entry.id   AF-A0AAW6SB87-F1
#
_cell.length_a   1.000
_cell.length_b   1.000
_cell.length_c   1.000
_cell.angle_alpha   90.00
_cell.angle_beta   90.00
_cell.angle_gamma   90.00
#
_symmetry.space_group_name_H-M   'P 1'
#
loop_
_entity.id
_entity.type
_entity.pdbx_description
1 polymer ?
#
loop_
_entity_poly.entity_id
_entity_poly.type
_entity_poly.pdbx_seq_one_letter_code
_entity_poly.pdbx_strand_id
1 'polypeptide(L)'
;MVSSDQRSSTSSASSTPETQDAATSSDAAASCVVQRIPATPAEWKTPGELDARLPVRPAVVPISLPTAGLIIVDEINGFCQVAGGALAPQTPNAQVSRMIALSDTLARTFSERNRPLLAFIDSHAPGKPEPPYPAHCEQGSGEDELVAELAWLEEEPQATLVRKDCINGYVGAIDPHTQVNALQEWVSDEGLETLVVVGICTDICVMDLVLTLLSARNHGLLGKVRDIVVLEPGCATYDLPAEVVAQLGLPDTATHPQADSHHIGLYCMAARGAVIASQLELTS
;
A
#
# COMPACT_ATOMS: atom_id res chain seq x y z
N MET A 1 -9.49 -31.19 17.68
CA MET A 1 -10.38 -32.30 18.10
C MET A 1 -10.71 -33.10 16.86
N VAL A 2 -10.05 -34.25 16.68
CA VAL A 2 -10.33 -35.20 15.61
C VAL A 2 -11.16 -36.32 16.23
N SER A 3 -12.33 -36.60 15.67
CA SER A 3 -12.89 -37.95 15.73
C SER A 3 -13.73 -38.20 14.49
N SER A 4 -13.24 -39.16 13.72
CA SER A 4 -13.85 -39.93 12.66
C SER A 4 -15.08 -40.70 13.13
N ASP A 5 -16.04 -40.91 12.22
CA ASP A 5 -16.81 -42.17 12.17
C ASP A 5 -17.21 -42.50 10.73
N GLN A 6 -16.75 -43.68 10.28
CA GLN A 6 -17.08 -44.33 9.03
C GLN A 6 -18.26 -45.29 9.24
N ARG A 7 -19.17 -45.41 8.26
CA ARG A 7 -19.91 -46.65 7.99
C ARG A 7 -20.05 -46.90 6.48
N SER A 8 -19.56 -48.06 6.06
CA SER A 8 -19.77 -48.72 4.76
C SER A 8 -21.20 -49.25 4.62
N SER A 9 -21.85 -49.30 3.46
CA SER A 9 -21.76 -50.29 2.36
C SER A 9 -23.05 -50.09 1.53
N THR A 10 -23.14 -50.22 0.20
CA THR A 10 -23.13 -51.47 -0.59
C THR A 10 -23.05 -51.18 -2.09
N SER A 11 -22.61 -52.18 -2.84
CA SER A 11 -22.39 -52.21 -4.29
C SER A 11 -23.66 -52.21 -5.14
N SER A 12 -23.60 -51.61 -6.33
CA SER A 12 -24.19 -52.19 -7.53
C SER A 12 -23.45 -51.69 -8.78
N ALA A 13 -23.13 -52.62 -9.68
CA ALA A 13 -22.47 -52.38 -10.95
C ALA A 13 -23.54 -52.25 -12.06
N SER A 14 -23.39 -51.27 -12.96
CA SER A 14 -23.90 -51.40 -14.33
C SER A 14 -23.22 -50.40 -15.28
N SER A 15 -22.61 -50.98 -16.33
CA SER A 15 -22.52 -50.51 -17.72
C SER A 15 -22.14 -49.06 -18.05
N THR A 16 -20.97 -48.93 -18.68
CA THR A 16 -20.56 -47.85 -19.60
C THR A 16 -21.56 -47.61 -20.74
N PRO A 17 -21.64 -46.37 -21.22
CA PRO A 17 -21.17 -46.12 -22.58
C PRO A 17 -20.23 -44.91 -22.67
N GLU A 18 -19.41 -44.93 -23.72
CA GLU A 18 -18.46 -43.91 -24.14
C GLU A 18 -19.06 -42.50 -24.18
N THR A 19 -18.36 -41.54 -23.58
CA THR A 19 -18.47 -40.13 -23.92
C THR A 19 -17.08 -39.60 -24.26
N GLN A 20 -16.95 -39.17 -25.51
CA GLN A 20 -15.88 -38.32 -25.99
C GLN A 20 -15.90 -37.02 -25.18
N ASP A 21 -14.93 -36.83 -24.29
CA ASP A 21 -14.70 -35.52 -23.71
C ASP A 21 -13.57 -34.83 -24.46
N ALA A 22 -13.97 -33.72 -25.08
CA ALA A 22 -13.16 -32.76 -25.77
C ALA A 22 -11.95 -32.38 -24.90
N ALA A 23 -10.78 -32.37 -25.52
CA ALA A 23 -9.65 -31.61 -25.02
C ALA A 23 -10.06 -30.15 -24.93
N THR A 24 -10.48 -29.70 -23.75
CA THR A 24 -10.47 -28.29 -23.40
C THR A 24 -9.02 -27.88 -23.34
N SER A 25 -8.51 -27.34 -24.44
CA SER A 25 -7.31 -26.52 -24.41
C SER A 25 -7.62 -25.34 -23.50
N SER A 26 -7.15 -25.40 -22.26
CA SER A 26 -7.00 -24.19 -21.47
C SER A 26 -5.93 -23.36 -22.18
N ASP A 27 -6.36 -22.45 -23.03
CA ASP A 27 -5.57 -21.29 -23.41
C ASP A 27 -5.39 -20.47 -22.12
N ALA A 28 -4.45 -20.88 -21.29
CA ALA A 28 -3.77 -19.97 -20.39
C ALA A 28 -2.96 -19.07 -21.32
N ALA A 29 -3.57 -17.99 -21.80
CA ALA A 29 -2.87 -16.92 -22.48
C ALA A 29 -1.61 -16.61 -21.64
N ALA A 30 -0.44 -16.85 -22.23
CA ALA A 30 0.81 -16.67 -21.52
C ALA A 30 0.89 -15.20 -21.09
N SER A 31 0.71 -14.96 -19.79
CA SER A 31 0.79 -13.64 -19.19
C SER A 31 2.18 -13.07 -19.47
N CYS A 32 2.25 -12.02 -20.27
CA CYS A 32 3.52 -11.42 -20.70
C CYS A 32 3.90 -10.32 -19.73
N VAL A 33 5.14 -10.35 -19.21
CA VAL A 33 5.68 -9.25 -18.42
C VAL A 33 5.83 -8.03 -19.32
N VAL A 34 4.99 -7.02 -19.10
CA VAL A 34 5.01 -5.76 -19.84
C VAL A 34 6.01 -4.77 -19.25
N GLN A 35 6.25 -4.81 -17.93
CA GLN A 35 7.19 -3.91 -17.29
C GLN A 35 7.66 -4.45 -15.95
N ARG A 36 8.88 -4.07 -15.54
CA ARG A 36 9.42 -4.34 -14.20
C ARG A 36 9.66 -3.03 -13.47
N ILE A 37 9.14 -2.89 -12.26
CA ILE A 37 9.28 -1.67 -11.47
C ILE A 37 9.66 -1.99 -10.02
N PRO A 38 10.83 -1.54 -9.53
CA PRO A 38 11.96 -0.99 -10.30
C PRO A 38 12.48 -1.96 -11.38
N ALA A 39 13.34 -1.50 -12.29
CA ALA A 39 13.84 -2.31 -13.42
C ALA A 39 14.63 -3.57 -12.99
N THR A 40 15.33 -3.47 -11.86
CA THR A 40 15.95 -4.59 -11.13
C THR A 40 15.42 -4.61 -9.71
N PRO A 41 15.35 -5.77 -9.04
CA PRO A 41 14.99 -5.83 -7.62
C PRO A 41 15.81 -4.84 -6.80
N ALA A 42 15.13 -4.03 -5.99
CA ALA A 42 15.81 -3.11 -5.10
C ALA A 42 16.69 -3.88 -4.11
N GLU A 43 17.88 -3.35 -3.84
CA GLU A 43 18.75 -3.91 -2.81
C GLU A 43 18.06 -3.78 -1.45
N TRP A 44 17.87 -4.91 -0.76
CA TRP A 44 17.29 -4.92 0.58
C TRP A 44 18.32 -4.46 1.61
N LYS A 45 18.30 -3.15 1.91
CA LYS A 45 19.11 -2.55 2.96
C LYS A 45 18.33 -2.56 4.27
N THR A 46 18.78 -3.38 5.22
CA THR A 46 18.06 -3.60 6.47
C THR A 46 18.93 -3.33 7.69
N PRO A 47 18.34 -2.86 8.81
CA PRO A 47 18.98 -2.91 10.11
C PRO A 47 19.23 -4.37 10.53
N GLY A 48 20.42 -4.89 10.24
CA GLY A 48 20.72 -6.34 10.30
C GLY A 48 20.42 -7.03 11.63
N GLU A 49 20.66 -6.38 12.77
CA GLU A 49 20.30 -6.93 14.09
C GLU A 49 18.79 -6.98 14.33
N LEU A 50 18.04 -6.07 13.70
CA LEU A 50 16.59 -6.04 13.76
C LEU A 50 15.98 -7.07 12.80
N ASP A 51 16.45 -7.19 11.55
CA ASP A 51 15.99 -8.23 10.61
C ASP A 51 16.25 -9.64 11.12
N ALA A 52 17.37 -9.87 11.82
CA ALA A 52 17.64 -11.16 12.44
C ALA A 52 16.57 -11.57 13.46
N ARG A 53 15.87 -10.60 14.06
CA ARG A 53 14.82 -10.82 15.07
C ARG A 53 13.40 -10.66 14.52
N LEU A 54 13.23 -9.79 13.53
CA LEU A 54 11.98 -9.40 12.89
C LEU A 54 12.14 -9.50 11.37
N PRO A 55 12.23 -10.70 10.79
CA PRO A 55 12.67 -10.85 9.40
C PRO A 55 11.66 -10.30 8.40
N VAL A 56 12.14 -9.53 7.43
CA VAL A 56 11.38 -9.11 6.23
C VAL A 56 12.05 -9.69 5.00
N ARG A 57 11.26 -10.23 4.08
CA ARG A 57 11.77 -10.88 2.85
C ARG A 57 11.06 -10.28 1.63
N PRO A 58 11.46 -9.08 1.18
CA PRO A 58 10.92 -8.51 -0.05
C PRO A 58 11.18 -9.45 -1.24
N ALA A 59 10.19 -9.63 -2.09
CA ALA A 59 10.26 -10.55 -3.23
C ALA A 59 9.98 -9.86 -4.56
N VAL A 60 10.32 -10.53 -5.65
CA VAL A 60 9.81 -10.17 -6.98
C VAL A 60 8.38 -10.71 -7.08
N VAL A 61 7.42 -9.82 -7.33
CA VAL A 61 5.98 -10.14 -7.28
C VAL A 61 5.34 -9.90 -8.65
N PRO A 62 4.74 -10.91 -9.29
CA PRO A 62 3.94 -10.69 -10.49
C PRO A 62 2.63 -9.99 -10.16
N ILE A 63 2.28 -8.96 -10.93
CA ILE A 63 1.05 -8.18 -10.76
C ILE A 63 0.25 -8.21 -12.05
N SER A 64 -0.93 -8.82 -11.99
CA SER A 64 -1.91 -8.80 -13.07
C SER A 64 -2.56 -7.41 -13.17
N LEU A 65 -2.09 -6.59 -14.10
CA LEU A 65 -2.61 -5.24 -14.31
C LEU A 65 -4.12 -5.18 -14.53
N PRO A 66 -4.77 -6.09 -15.29
CA PRO A 66 -6.22 -6.04 -15.51
C PRO A 66 -7.08 -6.13 -14.24
N THR A 67 -6.52 -6.58 -13.12
CA THR A 67 -7.23 -6.75 -11.84
C THR A 67 -6.54 -6.04 -10.68
N ALA A 68 -5.49 -5.25 -10.96
CA ALA A 68 -4.77 -4.48 -9.97
C ALA A 68 -5.22 -3.00 -9.95
N GLY A 69 -5.17 -2.41 -8.77
CA GLY A 69 -5.26 -0.97 -8.54
C GLY A 69 -4.06 -0.48 -7.73
N LEU A 70 -3.63 0.77 -7.97
CA LEU A 70 -2.53 1.40 -7.24
C LEU A 70 -3.10 2.37 -6.20
N ILE A 71 -2.59 2.28 -4.98
CA ILE A 71 -2.88 3.21 -3.88
C ILE A 71 -1.59 3.95 -3.53
N ILE A 72 -1.65 5.28 -3.58
CA ILE A 72 -0.58 6.20 -3.18
C ILE A 72 -0.99 6.86 -1.86
N VAL A 73 -0.17 6.73 -0.82
CA VAL A 73 -0.50 7.21 0.52
C VAL A 73 0.33 8.46 0.84
N ASP A 74 -0.35 9.59 0.95
CA ASP A 74 0.14 10.85 1.53
C ASP A 74 1.48 11.36 0.96
N GLU A 75 1.71 11.20 -0.35
CA GLU A 75 2.85 11.81 -1.03
C GLU A 75 2.62 13.30 -1.31
N ILE A 76 2.52 14.05 -0.21
CA ILE A 76 2.19 15.48 -0.16
C ILE A 76 3.35 16.31 0.39
N ASN A 77 3.32 17.62 0.15
CA ASN A 77 4.38 18.55 0.52
C ASN A 77 4.72 18.49 2.02
N GLY A 78 3.70 18.40 2.89
CA GLY A 78 3.85 18.36 4.34
C GLY A 78 4.64 17.18 4.89
N PHE A 79 4.82 16.12 4.08
CA PHE A 79 5.62 14.94 4.43
C PHE A 79 6.85 14.74 3.54
N CYS A 80 6.83 15.26 2.32
CA CYS A 80 7.82 14.92 1.30
C CYS A 80 8.72 16.08 0.87
N GLN A 81 8.19 17.31 0.83
CA GLN A 81 8.94 18.45 0.34
C GLN A 81 9.95 18.91 1.39
N VAL A 82 11.20 19.14 0.97
CA VAL A 82 12.21 19.63 1.91
C VAL A 82 11.79 20.98 2.49
N ALA A 83 11.72 21.06 3.81
CA ALA A 83 11.18 22.19 4.56
C ALA A 83 9.73 22.56 4.18
N GLY A 84 8.95 21.58 3.73
CA GLY A 84 7.55 21.73 3.31
C GLY A 84 6.53 21.73 4.44
N GLY A 85 6.95 21.55 5.70
CA GLY A 85 6.07 21.50 6.86
C GLY A 85 6.80 20.97 8.10
N ALA A 86 6.10 20.90 9.23
CA ALA A 86 6.68 20.44 10.50
C ALA A 86 7.08 18.94 10.47
N LEU A 87 6.40 18.14 9.66
CA LEU A 87 6.64 16.70 9.50
C LEU A 87 7.36 16.35 8.20
N ALA A 88 7.78 17.35 7.44
CA ALA A 88 8.52 17.20 6.21
C ALA A 88 10.04 17.08 6.50
N PRO A 89 10.82 16.43 5.63
CA PRO A 89 12.26 16.35 5.79
C PRO A 89 12.89 17.75 5.80
N GLN A 90 13.77 18.03 6.76
CA GLN A 90 14.46 19.33 6.84
C GLN A 90 15.68 19.42 5.90
N THR A 91 16.13 18.27 5.38
CA THR A 91 17.21 18.15 4.40
C THR A 91 16.84 17.07 3.38
N PRO A 92 17.47 17.01 2.19
CA PRO A 92 17.15 16.00 1.19
C PRO A 92 17.20 14.57 1.75
N ASN A 93 16.15 13.80 1.51
CA ASN A 93 16.01 12.43 1.99
C ASN A 93 15.93 11.45 0.80
N ALA A 94 16.96 10.63 0.62
CA ALA A 94 17.07 9.74 -0.53
C ALA A 94 16.00 8.62 -0.55
N GLN A 95 15.42 8.27 0.60
CA GLN A 95 14.30 7.32 0.64
C GLN A 95 13.03 7.96 0.07
N VAL A 96 12.71 9.17 0.54
CA VAL A 96 11.56 9.96 0.07
C VAL A 96 11.66 10.26 -1.43
N SER A 97 12.81 10.75 -1.90
CA SER A 97 12.97 11.04 -3.33
C SER A 97 12.86 9.80 -4.22
N ARG A 98 13.33 8.64 -3.74
CA ARG A 98 13.18 7.37 -4.47
C ARG A 98 11.73 6.90 -4.52
N MET A 99 11.02 7.02 -3.39
CA MET A 99 9.60 6.69 -3.29
C MET A 99 8.81 7.49 -4.33
N ILE A 100 8.92 8.82 -4.32
CA ILE A 100 8.20 9.71 -5.25
C ILE A 100 8.47 9.33 -6.72
N ALA A 101 9.73 9.10 -7.07
CA ALA A 101 10.09 8.73 -8.44
C ALA A 101 9.49 7.38 -8.88
N LEU A 102 9.43 6.41 -7.96
CA LEU A 102 8.80 5.11 -8.23
C LEU A 102 7.28 5.20 -8.29
N SER A 103 6.67 5.99 -7.40
CA SER A 103 5.24 6.26 -7.40
C SER A 103 4.78 6.95 -8.68
N ASP A 104 5.50 7.98 -9.16
CA ASP A 104 5.20 8.62 -10.46
C ASP A 104 5.34 7.61 -11.62
N THR A 105 6.41 6.82 -11.63
CA THR A 105 6.61 5.78 -12.66
C THR A 105 5.47 4.75 -12.67
N LEU A 106 5.06 4.29 -11.49
CA LEU A 106 3.94 3.35 -11.35
C LEU A 106 2.61 3.98 -11.76
N ALA A 107 2.32 5.19 -11.29
CA ALA A 107 1.08 5.89 -11.57
C ALA A 107 0.91 6.12 -13.07
N ARG A 108 1.96 6.57 -13.77
CA ARG A 108 1.97 6.68 -15.23
C ARG A 108 1.73 5.35 -15.93
N THR A 109 2.36 4.28 -15.43
CA THR A 109 2.22 2.93 -16.01
C THR A 109 0.78 2.43 -15.92
N PHE A 110 0.10 2.69 -14.79
CA PHE A 110 -1.31 2.37 -14.57
C PHE A 110 -2.23 3.25 -15.43
N SER A 111 -2.01 4.58 -15.43
CA SER A 111 -2.75 5.56 -16.24
C SER A 111 -2.71 5.22 -17.74
N GLU A 112 -1.53 4.96 -18.31
CA GLU A 112 -1.33 4.60 -19.73
C GLU A 112 -2.14 3.36 -20.15
N ARG A 113 -2.49 2.51 -19.18
CA ARG A 113 -3.23 1.26 -19.37
C ARG A 113 -4.69 1.35 -18.91
N ASN A 114 -5.17 2.57 -18.63
CA ASN A 114 -6.49 2.84 -18.09
C ASN A 114 -6.78 2.00 -16.85
N ARG A 115 -5.80 1.91 -15.94
CA ARG A 115 -5.91 1.20 -14.67
C ARG A 115 -6.14 2.20 -13.54
N PRO A 116 -6.95 1.81 -12.54
CA PRO A 116 -7.39 2.74 -11.51
C PRO A 116 -6.26 3.09 -10.53
N LEU A 117 -6.27 4.35 -10.12
CA LEU A 117 -5.38 4.96 -9.15
C LEU A 117 -6.23 5.55 -8.01
N LEU A 118 -5.76 5.39 -6.77
CA LEU A 118 -6.32 6.08 -5.62
C LEU A 118 -5.19 6.77 -4.87
N ALA A 119 -5.30 8.07 -4.64
CA ALA A 119 -4.34 8.81 -3.83
C ALA A 119 -5.01 9.34 -2.56
N PHE A 120 -4.46 8.96 -1.42
CA PHE A 120 -4.80 9.57 -0.15
C PHE A 120 -4.00 10.86 0.04
N ILE A 121 -4.70 11.85 0.59
CA ILE A 121 -4.12 13.15 0.93
C ILE A 121 -4.50 13.48 2.35
N ASP A 122 -3.51 13.51 3.24
CA ASP A 122 -3.71 14.05 4.58
C ASP A 122 -4.01 15.56 4.52
N SER A 123 -5.13 15.96 5.10
CA SER A 123 -5.72 17.28 4.92
C SER A 123 -6.62 17.60 6.12
N HIS A 124 -6.03 18.20 7.15
CA HIS A 124 -6.72 18.56 8.38
C HIS A 124 -7.39 19.92 8.29
N ALA A 125 -8.55 20.05 8.94
CA ALA A 125 -9.09 21.38 9.23
C ALA A 125 -8.10 22.15 10.13
N PRO A 126 -7.85 23.46 9.89
CA PRO A 126 -6.91 24.24 10.70
C PRO A 126 -7.20 24.16 12.20
N GLY A 127 -6.17 23.89 12.99
CA GLY A 127 -6.22 23.75 14.44
C GLY A 127 -6.79 22.42 14.96
N LYS A 128 -7.17 21.47 14.09
CA LYS A 128 -7.60 20.13 14.51
C LYS A 128 -6.38 19.34 15.00
N PRO A 129 -6.32 18.92 16.27
CA PRO A 129 -5.17 18.20 16.80
C PRO A 129 -5.18 16.72 16.40
N GLU A 130 -4.00 16.18 16.08
CA GLU A 130 -3.76 14.74 15.97
C GLU A 130 -2.52 14.34 16.80
N PRO A 131 -2.65 14.23 18.15
CA PRO A 131 -1.52 13.90 19.00
C PRO A 131 -0.93 12.51 18.65
N PRO A 132 0.41 12.33 18.75
CA PRO A 132 1.37 13.25 19.35
C PRO A 132 1.95 14.30 18.38
N TYR A 133 1.47 14.35 17.14
CA TYR A 133 2.05 15.20 16.10
C TYR A 133 1.71 16.68 16.30
N PRO A 134 2.61 17.60 15.87
CA PRO A 134 2.29 19.02 15.81
C PRO A 134 1.19 19.29 14.77
N ALA A 135 0.73 20.54 14.68
CA ALA A 135 -0.08 20.96 13.53
C ALA A 135 0.68 20.67 12.23
N HIS A 136 0.01 20.05 11.27
CA HIS A 136 0.56 19.63 9.99
C HIS A 136 -0.58 19.45 8.99
N CYS A 137 -0.26 19.49 7.69
CA CYS A 137 -1.18 19.18 6.60
C CYS A 137 -2.52 19.95 6.70
N GLU A 138 -2.48 21.17 7.23
CA GLU A 138 -3.68 21.98 7.42
C GLU A 138 -4.16 22.55 6.08
N GLN A 139 -5.47 22.46 5.82
CA GLN A 139 -6.07 22.93 4.59
C GLN A 139 -5.72 24.40 4.29
N GLY A 140 -5.15 24.62 3.11
CA GLY A 140 -4.75 25.94 2.63
C GLY A 140 -3.36 26.41 3.10
N SER A 141 -2.62 25.56 3.81
CA SER A 141 -1.20 25.80 4.11
C SER A 141 -0.28 25.49 2.92
N GLY A 142 -0.74 24.69 1.96
CA GLY A 142 0.05 24.08 0.89
C GLY A 142 0.74 22.78 1.30
N GLU A 143 0.67 22.39 2.59
CA GLU A 143 1.19 21.12 3.09
C GLU A 143 0.36 19.92 2.60
N ASP A 144 -0.94 20.12 2.33
CA ASP A 144 -1.91 19.12 1.87
C ASP A 144 -2.08 19.07 0.34
N GLU A 145 -1.09 19.60 -0.39
CA GLU A 145 -0.96 19.48 -1.84
C GLU A 145 -0.02 18.32 -2.18
N LEU A 146 -0.35 17.57 -3.24
CA LEU A 146 0.54 16.54 -3.78
C LEU A 146 1.89 17.15 -4.14
N VAL A 147 2.97 16.37 -3.98
CA VAL A 147 4.29 16.78 -4.47
C VAL A 147 4.24 17.08 -5.97
N ALA A 148 5.09 17.99 -6.43
CA ALA A 148 5.08 18.49 -7.81
C ALA A 148 5.13 17.37 -8.86
N GLU A 149 5.85 16.29 -8.60
CA GLU A 149 5.97 15.12 -9.47
C GLU A 149 4.65 14.36 -9.64
N LEU A 150 3.75 14.44 -8.66
CA LEU A 150 2.46 13.74 -8.63
C LEU A 150 1.26 14.68 -8.82
N ALA A 151 1.47 16.00 -8.89
CA ALA A 151 0.39 16.99 -9.04
C ALA A 151 -0.50 16.75 -10.28
N TRP A 152 0.02 16.10 -11.33
CA TRP A 152 -0.75 15.73 -12.52
C TRP A 152 -1.92 14.76 -12.23
N LEU A 153 -1.89 14.05 -11.08
CA LEU A 153 -2.99 13.17 -10.66
C LEU A 153 -4.29 13.92 -10.37
N GLU A 154 -4.24 15.23 -10.12
CA GLU A 154 -5.45 16.04 -9.93
C GLU A 154 -6.29 16.18 -11.20
N GLU A 155 -5.66 16.01 -12.37
CA GLU A 155 -6.30 16.11 -13.67
C GLU A 155 -6.45 14.73 -14.35
N GLU A 156 -6.00 13.65 -13.70
CA GLU A 156 -6.00 12.30 -14.25
C GLU A 156 -7.37 11.61 -14.08
N PRO A 157 -8.08 11.25 -15.16
CA PRO A 157 -9.42 10.66 -15.06
C PRO A 157 -9.51 9.33 -14.31
N GLN A 158 -8.39 8.61 -14.24
CA GLN A 158 -8.23 7.31 -13.61
C GLN A 158 -7.90 7.45 -12.12
N ALA A 159 -7.61 8.67 -11.65
CA ALA A 159 -7.26 8.96 -10.27
C ALA A 159 -8.48 9.35 -9.44
N THR A 160 -8.67 8.63 -8.34
CA THR A 160 -9.59 9.01 -7.26
C THR A 160 -8.77 9.64 -6.14
N LEU A 161 -8.99 10.93 -5.86
CA LEU A 161 -8.34 11.61 -4.74
C LEU A 161 -9.24 11.56 -3.51
N VAL A 162 -8.70 11.04 -2.40
CA VAL A 162 -9.40 10.95 -1.13
C VAL A 162 -8.67 11.78 -0.08
N ARG A 163 -9.27 12.91 0.29
CA ARG A 163 -8.78 13.71 1.42
C ARG A 163 -9.22 13.08 2.73
N LYS A 164 -8.26 12.85 3.62
CA LYS A 164 -8.47 12.30 4.96
C LYS A 164 -7.95 13.25 6.02
N ASP A 165 -8.54 13.20 7.20
CA ASP A 165 -8.19 14.06 8.34
C ASP A 165 -7.71 13.23 9.55
N CYS A 166 -7.19 12.04 9.26
CA CYS A 166 -6.56 11.13 10.20
C CYS A 166 -5.54 10.22 9.52
N ILE A 167 -4.67 9.59 10.33
CA ILE A 167 -3.66 8.62 9.86
C ILE A 167 -4.24 7.52 8.97
N ASN A 168 -5.32 6.86 9.38
CA ASN A 168 -5.77 5.63 8.72
C ASN A 168 -6.61 5.93 7.47
N GLY A 169 -6.06 5.66 6.28
CA GLY A 169 -6.75 5.91 5.00
C GLY A 169 -8.09 5.18 4.85
N TYR A 170 -8.25 3.99 5.42
CA TYR A 170 -9.54 3.28 5.34
C TYR A 170 -10.63 3.96 6.18
N VAL A 171 -10.25 4.48 7.36
CA VAL A 171 -11.16 5.26 8.23
C VAL A 171 -11.45 6.62 7.61
N GLY A 172 -10.41 7.31 7.13
CA GLY A 172 -10.52 8.61 6.48
C GLY A 172 -11.33 8.59 5.17
N ALA A 173 -11.44 7.43 4.52
CA ALA A 173 -12.31 7.24 3.36
C ALA A 173 -13.79 7.12 3.70
N ILE A 174 -14.18 7.05 4.98
CA ILE A 174 -15.58 6.96 5.40
C ILE A 174 -16.18 8.36 5.48
N ASP A 175 -17.18 8.62 4.65
CA ASP A 175 -17.98 9.84 4.78
C ASP A 175 -18.82 9.77 6.08
N PRO A 176 -18.67 10.73 7.01
CA PRO A 176 -19.29 10.66 8.32
C PRO A 176 -20.82 10.81 8.27
N HIS A 177 -21.38 11.33 7.17
CA HIS A 177 -22.82 11.57 7.03
C HIS A 177 -23.52 10.40 6.33
N THR A 178 -22.94 9.89 5.25
CA THR A 178 -23.50 8.81 4.43
C THR A 178 -23.05 7.43 4.86
N GLN A 179 -21.94 7.33 5.62
CA GLN A 179 -21.25 6.10 6.02
C GLN A 179 -20.71 5.28 4.84
N VAL A 180 -20.68 5.87 3.65
CA VAL A 180 -20.05 5.30 2.46
C VAL A 180 -18.53 5.38 2.60
N ASN A 181 -17.84 4.31 2.18
CA ASN A 181 -16.39 4.28 2.17
C ASN A 181 -15.88 4.34 0.72
N ALA A 182 -15.25 5.47 0.35
CA ALA A 182 -14.80 5.71 -1.01
C ALA A 182 -13.78 4.67 -1.51
N LEU A 183 -12.93 4.13 -0.62
CA LEU A 183 -12.01 3.06 -0.98
C LEU A 183 -12.74 1.75 -1.27
N GLN A 184 -13.77 1.41 -0.49
CA GLN A 184 -14.57 0.19 -0.73
C GLN A 184 -15.32 0.28 -2.06
N GLU A 185 -15.93 1.43 -2.36
CA GLU A 185 -16.59 1.67 -3.65
C GLU A 185 -15.59 1.56 -4.80
N TRP A 186 -14.45 2.24 -4.69
CA TRP A 186 -13.38 2.15 -5.69
C TRP A 186 -12.91 0.71 -5.94
N VAL A 187 -12.69 -0.08 -4.88
CA VAL A 187 -12.33 -1.51 -5.01
C VAL A 187 -13.42 -2.31 -5.72
N SER A 188 -14.69 -2.05 -5.39
CA SER A 188 -15.84 -2.77 -5.92
C SER A 188 -16.09 -2.44 -7.39
N ASP A 189 -16.14 -1.15 -7.72
CA ASP A 189 -16.49 -0.64 -9.04
C ASP A 189 -15.43 -1.02 -10.08
N GLU A 190 -14.16 -1.02 -9.68
CA GLU A 190 -13.04 -1.43 -10.53
C GLU A 190 -12.79 -2.95 -10.53
N GLY A 191 -13.52 -3.71 -9.70
CA GLY A 191 -13.44 -5.17 -9.63
C GLY A 191 -12.06 -5.69 -9.23
N LEU A 192 -11.38 -5.01 -8.29
CA LEU A 192 -9.98 -5.27 -7.96
C LEU A 192 -9.78 -6.59 -7.21
N GLU A 193 -8.68 -7.28 -7.56
CA GLU A 193 -8.21 -8.49 -6.88
C GLU A 193 -6.87 -8.28 -6.18
N THR A 194 -6.11 -7.25 -6.57
CA THR A 194 -4.80 -6.93 -6.01
C THR A 194 -4.68 -5.44 -5.78
N LEU A 195 -4.30 -5.05 -4.56
CA LEU A 195 -4.03 -3.67 -4.20
C LEU A 195 -2.52 -3.49 -4.08
N VAL A 196 -1.93 -2.64 -4.92
CA VAL A 196 -0.53 -2.25 -4.81
C VAL A 196 -0.47 -0.94 -4.01
N VAL A 197 0.36 -0.89 -2.97
CA VAL A 197 0.46 0.24 -2.06
C VAL A 197 1.88 0.81 -2.07
N VAL A 198 1.98 2.13 -2.19
CA VAL A 198 3.19 2.96 -2.09
C VAL A 198 2.89 4.20 -1.24
N GLY A 199 3.93 4.88 -0.76
CA GLY A 199 3.77 6.16 -0.05
C GLY A 199 4.42 6.23 1.34
N ILE A 200 3.94 7.16 2.15
CA ILE A 200 4.57 7.62 3.40
C ILE A 200 3.50 7.83 4.49
N CYS A 201 3.79 7.64 5.78
CA CYS A 201 4.94 6.93 6.32
C CYS A 201 4.72 5.42 6.34
N THR A 202 5.77 4.66 6.05
CA THR A 202 5.76 3.19 5.94
C THR A 202 5.18 2.52 7.18
N ASP A 203 5.50 3.03 8.35
CA ASP A 203 5.13 2.49 9.66
C ASP A 203 4.00 3.28 10.35
N ILE A 204 3.41 4.27 9.67
CA ILE A 204 2.29 5.06 10.18
C ILE A 204 1.13 4.94 9.18
N CYS A 205 0.93 5.89 8.26
CA CYS A 205 -0.23 5.91 7.36
C CYS A 205 -0.31 4.68 6.44
N VAL A 206 0.82 4.25 5.86
CA VAL A 206 0.89 3.07 4.99
C VAL A 206 0.57 1.80 5.79
N MET A 207 1.24 1.61 6.92
CA MET A 207 1.00 0.45 7.79
C MET A 207 -0.45 0.42 8.25
N ASP A 208 -0.97 1.50 8.82
CA ASP A 208 -2.34 1.56 9.34
C ASP A 208 -3.38 1.26 8.26
N LEU A 209 -3.19 1.79 7.06
CA LEU A 209 -4.04 1.44 5.92
C LEU A 209 -3.94 -0.06 5.61
N VAL A 210 -2.74 -0.59 5.40
CA VAL A 210 -2.53 -1.99 4.98
C VAL A 210 -3.07 -2.97 6.03
N LEU A 211 -2.85 -2.70 7.31
CA LEU A 211 -3.35 -3.55 8.40
C LEU A 211 -4.88 -3.54 8.48
N THR A 212 -5.51 -2.39 8.25
CA THR A 212 -6.96 -2.29 8.16
C THR A 212 -7.49 -2.95 6.90
N LEU A 213 -6.84 -2.81 5.73
CA LEU A 213 -7.21 -3.48 4.49
C LEU A 213 -7.17 -5.01 4.64
N LEU A 214 -6.13 -5.56 5.29
CA LEU A 214 -6.05 -6.99 5.58
C LEU A 214 -7.24 -7.46 6.43
N SER A 215 -7.62 -6.67 7.43
CA SER A 215 -8.77 -6.96 8.30
C SER A 215 -10.08 -6.84 7.53
N ALA A 216 -10.26 -5.79 6.73
CA ALA A 216 -11.43 -5.54 5.91
C ALA A 216 -11.63 -6.62 4.85
N ARG A 217 -10.55 -7.06 4.18
CA ARG A 217 -10.55 -8.22 3.28
C ARG A 217 -11.04 -9.48 4.00
N ASN A 218 -10.46 -9.79 5.16
CA ASN A 218 -10.84 -10.97 5.93
C ASN A 218 -12.28 -10.90 6.46
N HIS A 219 -12.81 -9.69 6.66
CA HIS A 219 -14.20 -9.45 7.05
C HIS A 219 -15.17 -9.43 5.86
N GLY A 220 -14.68 -9.53 4.63
CA GLY A 220 -15.50 -9.54 3.41
C GLY A 220 -15.92 -8.16 2.90
N LEU A 221 -15.30 -7.08 3.39
CA LEU A 221 -15.60 -5.70 2.99
C LEU A 221 -14.90 -5.26 1.69
N LEU A 222 -13.95 -6.07 1.17
CA LEU A 222 -13.16 -5.75 -0.03
C LEU A 222 -13.42 -6.71 -1.19
N GLY A 223 -14.59 -7.37 -1.22
CA GLY A 223 -15.04 -8.19 -2.35
C GLY A 223 -14.03 -9.26 -2.76
N LYS A 224 -13.44 -9.11 -3.96
CA LYS A 224 -12.53 -10.08 -4.58
C LYS A 224 -11.05 -9.85 -4.25
N VAL A 225 -10.70 -8.84 -3.47
CA VAL A 225 -9.30 -8.57 -3.12
C VAL A 225 -8.69 -9.80 -2.44
N ARG A 226 -7.61 -10.31 -3.02
CA ARG A 226 -6.83 -11.44 -2.50
C ARG A 226 -5.54 -10.93 -1.88
N ASP A 227 -4.82 -10.09 -2.63
CA ASP A 227 -3.47 -9.68 -2.29
C ASP A 227 -3.41 -8.18 -2.02
N ILE A 228 -2.69 -7.84 -0.95
CA ILE A 228 -2.27 -6.47 -0.65
C ILE A 228 -0.75 -6.47 -0.73
N VAL A 229 -0.22 -5.81 -1.74
CA VAL A 229 1.19 -5.80 -2.09
C VAL A 229 1.76 -4.44 -1.77
N VAL A 230 2.74 -4.38 -0.87
CA VAL A 230 3.46 -3.15 -0.52
C VAL A 230 4.78 -3.17 -1.28
N LEU A 231 5.00 -2.18 -2.15
CA LEU A 231 6.28 -2.03 -2.84
C LEU A 231 7.27 -1.31 -1.92
N GLU A 232 8.14 -2.07 -1.26
CA GLU A 232 9.12 -1.55 -0.31
C GLU A 232 9.94 -0.36 -0.82
N PRO A 233 10.57 -0.41 -2.00
CA PRO A 233 11.37 0.72 -2.47
C PRO A 233 10.54 1.95 -2.80
N GLY A 234 9.22 1.77 -3.00
CA GLY A 234 8.19 2.80 -3.17
C GLY A 234 7.52 3.20 -1.86
N CYS A 235 8.14 2.93 -0.71
CA CYS A 235 7.70 3.43 0.59
C CYS A 235 8.84 4.17 1.30
N ALA A 236 8.49 5.16 2.10
CA ALA A 236 9.43 5.90 2.93
C ALA A 236 8.87 6.20 4.31
N THR A 237 9.74 6.61 5.24
CA THR A 237 9.36 7.21 6.52
C THR A 237 10.34 8.34 6.87
N TYR A 238 10.07 9.13 7.90
CA TYR A 238 10.95 10.23 8.30
C TYR A 238 12.09 9.78 9.23
N ASP A 239 13.12 10.62 9.36
CA ASP A 239 14.25 10.38 10.27
C ASP A 239 14.27 11.44 11.38
N LEU A 240 14.01 11.02 12.61
CA LEU A 240 14.06 11.87 13.80
C LEU A 240 14.89 11.18 14.89
N PRO A 241 16.23 11.20 14.78
CA PRO A 241 17.11 10.52 15.73
C PRO A 241 17.10 11.19 17.11
N ALA A 242 17.48 10.44 18.14
CA ALA A 242 17.39 10.87 19.54
C ALA A 242 18.12 12.18 19.82
N GLU A 243 19.23 12.44 19.12
CA GLU A 243 19.99 13.69 19.24
C GLU A 243 19.17 14.90 18.78
N VAL A 244 18.42 14.76 17.69
CA VAL A 244 17.54 15.81 17.17
C VAL A 244 16.34 15.99 18.08
N VAL A 245 15.72 14.89 18.55
CA VAL A 245 14.64 14.93 19.55
C VAL A 245 15.06 15.74 20.78
N ALA A 246 16.25 15.45 21.33
CA ALA A 246 16.78 16.16 22.49
C ALA A 246 17.04 17.65 22.20
N GLN A 247 17.57 17.99 21.02
CA GLN A 247 17.79 19.37 20.59
C GLN A 247 16.49 20.17 20.47
N LEU A 248 15.41 19.52 20.01
CA LEU A 248 14.08 20.12 19.88
C LEU A 248 13.32 20.16 21.20
N GLY A 249 13.83 19.53 22.27
CA GLY A 249 13.14 19.45 23.57
C GLY A 249 11.89 18.59 23.54
N LEU A 250 11.80 17.66 22.59
CA LEU A 250 10.69 16.72 22.47
C LEU A 250 10.84 15.55 23.46
N PRO A 251 9.75 14.86 23.83
CA PRO A 251 9.83 13.62 24.60
C PRO A 251 10.71 12.58 23.89
N ASP A 252 11.46 11.79 24.65
CA ASP A 252 12.31 10.72 24.12
C ASP A 252 11.52 9.71 23.25
N THR A 253 10.23 9.51 23.54
CA THR A 253 9.28 8.71 22.75
C THR A 253 9.03 9.24 21.35
N ALA A 254 9.45 10.46 21.00
CA ALA A 254 9.41 10.99 19.64
C ALA A 254 10.56 10.45 18.76
N THR A 255 11.53 9.75 19.34
CA THR A 255 12.66 9.16 18.61
C THR A 255 12.16 8.19 17.55
N HIS A 256 12.57 8.43 16.31
CA HIS A 256 12.09 7.73 15.13
C HIS A 256 13.23 7.54 14.12
N PRO A 257 14.14 6.57 14.34
CA PRO A 257 15.22 6.27 13.42
C PRO A 257 14.68 5.64 12.13
N GLN A 258 14.91 6.30 10.98
CA GLN A 258 14.25 5.96 9.72
C GLN A 258 14.39 4.49 9.32
N ALA A 259 15.60 3.93 9.39
CA ALA A 259 15.86 2.55 8.94
C ALA A 259 15.13 1.51 9.80
N ASP A 260 15.11 1.71 11.12
CA ASP A 260 14.48 0.76 12.05
C ASP A 260 12.95 0.88 11.99
N SER A 261 12.41 2.11 11.96
CA SER A 261 10.97 2.33 11.84
C SER A 261 10.42 1.78 10.52
N HIS A 262 11.07 2.07 9.39
CA HIS A 262 10.71 1.52 8.07
C HIS A 262 10.65 0.00 8.10
N HIS A 263 11.66 -0.63 8.69
CA HIS A 263 11.74 -2.07 8.85
C HIS A 263 10.62 -2.64 9.72
N ILE A 264 10.30 -1.99 10.85
CA ILE A 264 9.22 -2.39 11.76
C ILE A 264 7.86 -2.33 11.04
N GLY A 265 7.59 -1.25 10.29
CA GLY A 265 6.37 -1.10 9.50
C GLY A 265 6.19 -2.26 8.52
N LEU A 266 7.22 -2.54 7.72
CA LEU A 266 7.22 -3.65 6.76
C LEU A 266 7.04 -5.01 7.44
N TYR A 267 7.73 -5.25 8.56
CA TYR A 267 7.59 -6.48 9.32
C TYR A 267 6.16 -6.66 9.83
N CYS A 268 5.56 -5.63 10.43
CA CYS A 268 4.20 -5.68 10.95
C CYS A 268 3.17 -5.99 9.86
N MET A 269 3.32 -5.39 8.68
CA MET A 269 2.48 -5.68 7.51
C MET A 269 2.68 -7.12 7.02
N ALA A 270 3.93 -7.55 6.83
CA ALA A 270 4.28 -8.89 6.35
C ALA A 270 3.78 -9.99 7.32
N ALA A 271 3.98 -9.81 8.62
CA ALA A 271 3.57 -10.75 9.66
C ALA A 271 2.04 -10.94 9.74
N ARG A 272 1.26 -10.04 9.13
CA ARG A 272 -0.21 -10.10 9.07
C ARG A 272 -0.74 -10.45 7.68
N GLY A 273 0.15 -10.78 6.74
CA GLY A 273 -0.20 -11.34 5.44
C GLY A 273 -0.22 -10.36 4.28
N ALA A 274 0.39 -9.17 4.43
CA ALA A 274 0.74 -8.35 3.26
C ALA A 274 1.94 -8.97 2.54
N VAL A 275 1.98 -8.84 1.21
CA VAL A 275 3.14 -9.21 0.40
C VAL A 275 4.08 -8.01 0.31
N ILE A 276 5.33 -8.18 0.71
CA ILE A 276 6.35 -7.13 0.56
C ILE A 276 7.12 -7.38 -0.74
N ALA A 277 7.11 -6.41 -1.65
CA ALA A 277 7.77 -6.52 -2.95
C ALA A 277 9.07 -5.70 -2.97
N SER A 278 10.15 -6.29 -3.49
CA SER A 278 11.35 -5.58 -3.93
C SER A 278 11.25 -5.11 -5.39
N GLN A 279 10.33 -5.71 -6.15
CA GLN A 279 10.04 -5.43 -7.56
C GLN A 279 8.67 -5.98 -7.93
N LEU A 280 7.95 -5.24 -8.75
CA LEU A 280 6.73 -5.69 -9.42
C LEU A 280 7.07 -6.12 -10.84
N GLU A 281 6.65 -7.32 -11.23
CA GLU A 281 6.59 -7.75 -12.62
C GLU A 281 5.16 -7.56 -13.12
N LEU A 282 4.91 -6.42 -13.76
CA LEU A 282 3.59 -6.07 -14.25
C LEU A 282 3.29 -6.91 -15.49
N THR A 283 2.14 -7.58 -15.49
CA THR A 283 1.69 -8.45 -16.57
C THR A 283 0.35 -7.98 -17.13
N SER A 284 0.18 -8.12 -18.45
CA SER A 284 -1.07 -7.84 -19.17
C SER A 284 -2.01 -9.03 -19.20
#